data_AF-A0A496SXM5-F1
#
_entry.id   AF-A0A496SXM5-F1
#
_cell.length_a   1.000
_cell.length_b   1.000
_cell.length_c   1.000
_cell.angle_alpha   90.00
_cell.angle_beta   90.00
_cell.angle_gamma   90.00
#
_symmetry.space_group_name_H-M   'P 1'
#
loop_
_entity.id
_entity.type
_entity.pdbx_description
1 polymer ?
#
loop_
_entity_poly.entity_id
_entity_poly.type
_entity_poly.pdbx_seq_one_letter_code
_entity_poly.pdbx_strand_id
1 'polypeptide(L)'
;TELIDKYHIKDQVIMPGKLGEQDLIPLYSAAHIFVNCTVHHDENFGFSQVEAMACGTPVVCSKWGGLKDTVIHGRTGFHMETLLTDNGIKVDWRSGVKYILHLLDSPSLLREMSESCVEYARQHYSLEHFAENLEKVVISTFERRERLAKEESFKIHPKAVKFWREYVKRQIDPRLGHFKPLFSEENYELYKFFIEPYASCTTDNIHLDRTSIPYFSTEVKLNERAKILEVQDPIWPQSYELRDREFRVFSEINGKRDISAIYRNVKQRVAEIDYGEVEELFREFCRKGAVLV
;
A
#
# COMPACT_ATOMS: atom_id res chain seq x y z
N THR A 1 8.27 18.38 11.19
CA THR A 1 8.98 19.50 10.52
C THR A 1 10.41 19.13 10.15
N GLU A 2 11.07 18.22 10.87
CA GLU A 2 12.47 17.82 10.60
C GLU A 2 12.80 17.54 9.12
N LEU A 3 11.93 16.84 8.38
CA LEU A 3 12.13 16.59 6.94
C LEU A 3 12.03 17.87 6.09
N ILE A 4 11.09 18.76 6.41
CA ILE A 4 10.92 20.05 5.71
C ILE A 4 12.19 20.90 5.91
N ASP A 5 12.72 20.91 7.13
CA ASP A 5 13.94 21.64 7.48
C ASP A 5 15.17 21.01 6.81
N LYS A 6 15.29 19.67 6.86
CA LYS A 6 16.37 18.90 6.22
C LYS A 6 16.46 19.16 4.71
N TYR A 7 15.32 19.26 4.03
CA TYR A 7 15.28 19.48 2.58
C TYR A 7 15.14 20.95 2.18
N HIS A 8 15.10 21.88 3.13
CA HIS A 8 15.00 23.33 2.88
C HIS A 8 13.77 23.72 2.01
N ILE A 9 12.63 23.06 2.22
CA ILE A 9 11.40 23.26 1.43
C ILE A 9 10.30 23.98 2.21
N LYS A 10 10.64 24.72 3.26
CA LYS A 10 9.67 25.37 4.14
C LYS A 10 8.71 26.29 3.40
N ASP A 11 9.20 27.04 2.42
CA ASP A 11 8.39 27.98 1.63
C ASP A 11 7.48 27.28 0.59
N GLN A 12 7.62 25.96 0.43
CA GLN A 12 6.83 25.13 -0.50
C GLN A 12 5.81 24.25 0.22
N VAL A 13 5.81 24.23 1.56
CA VAL A 13 4.96 23.33 2.36
C VAL A 13 4.09 24.14 3.32
N ILE A 14 2.78 24.05 3.12
CA ILE A 14 1.78 24.65 4.01
C ILE A 14 1.18 23.53 4.87
N MET A 15 1.26 23.66 6.19
CA MET A 15 0.59 22.78 7.15
C MET A 15 -0.50 23.57 7.86
N PRO A 16 -1.74 23.59 7.33
CA PRO A 16 -2.80 24.47 7.83
C PRO A 16 -3.41 24.03 9.16
N GLY A 17 -3.05 22.84 9.65
CA GLY A 17 -3.65 22.25 10.86
C GLY A 17 -5.03 21.66 10.57
N LYS A 18 -5.93 21.71 11.56
CA LYS A 18 -7.29 21.18 11.44
C LYS A 18 -8.16 22.14 10.63
N LEU A 19 -8.81 21.63 9.60
CA LEU A 19 -9.70 22.38 8.72
C LEU A 19 -11.12 21.85 8.81
N GLY A 20 -12.09 22.73 8.57
CA GLY A 20 -13.50 22.37 8.42
C GLY A 20 -13.86 22.10 6.97
N GLU A 21 -15.06 21.57 6.74
CA GLU A 21 -15.59 21.27 5.40
C GLU A 21 -15.55 22.48 4.45
N GLN A 22 -15.94 23.66 4.95
CA GLN A 22 -15.96 24.91 4.17
C GLN A 22 -14.57 25.34 3.68
N ASP A 23 -13.51 24.95 4.39
CA ASP A 23 -12.13 25.23 3.99
C ASP A 23 -11.55 24.13 3.09
N LEU A 24 -12.01 22.88 3.27
CA LEU A 24 -11.54 21.73 2.49
C LEU A 24 -12.00 21.78 1.03
N ILE A 25 -13.25 22.16 0.77
CA ILE A 25 -13.81 22.26 -0.59
C ILE A 25 -12.94 23.13 -1.52
N PRO A 26 -12.61 24.39 -1.18
CA PRO A 26 -11.76 25.22 -2.03
C PRO A 26 -10.34 24.67 -2.14
N LEU A 27 -9.80 24.00 -1.11
CA LEU A 27 -8.47 23.40 -1.16
C LEU A 27 -8.40 22.21 -2.12
N TYR A 28 -9.38 21.30 -2.06
CA TYR A 28 -9.48 20.22 -3.03
C TYR A 28 -9.64 20.80 -4.44
N SER A 29 -10.60 21.70 -4.63
CA SER A 29 -10.88 22.31 -5.95
C SER A 29 -9.70 23.07 -6.54
N ALA A 30 -8.83 23.65 -5.71
CA ALA A 30 -7.63 24.35 -6.15
C ALA A 30 -6.41 23.42 -6.37
N ALA A 31 -6.44 22.19 -5.82
CA ALA A 31 -5.35 21.25 -5.96
C ALA A 31 -5.36 20.58 -7.35
N HIS A 32 -4.18 20.41 -7.95
CA HIS A 32 -4.04 19.62 -9.17
C HIS A 32 -4.16 18.12 -8.90
N ILE A 33 -3.68 17.67 -7.74
CA ILE A 33 -3.57 16.26 -7.36
C ILE A 33 -3.76 16.14 -5.86
N PHE A 34 -4.57 15.19 -5.42
CA PHE A 34 -4.67 14.77 -4.02
C PHE A 34 -3.83 13.51 -3.79
N VAL A 35 -3.00 13.50 -2.76
CA VAL A 35 -2.09 12.37 -2.47
C VAL A 35 -2.41 11.77 -1.11
N ASN A 36 -2.64 10.45 -1.07
CA ASN A 36 -2.85 9.71 0.17
C ASN A 36 -1.99 8.45 0.22
N CYS A 37 -0.91 8.50 1.00
CA CYS A 37 0.06 7.41 1.15
C CYS A 37 -0.24 6.47 2.32
N THR A 38 -1.41 6.56 2.96
CA THR A 38 -1.69 5.77 4.17
C THR A 38 -1.68 4.27 3.90
N VAL A 39 -1.20 3.52 4.88
CA VAL A 39 -1.34 2.06 4.99
C VAL A 39 -1.95 1.69 6.35
N HIS A 40 -2.66 2.65 6.96
CA HIS A 40 -3.33 2.41 8.23
C HIS A 40 -4.57 1.54 8.01
N HIS A 41 -4.78 0.56 8.89
CA HIS A 41 -5.90 -0.38 8.79
C HIS A 41 -7.25 0.23 9.18
N ASP A 42 -7.27 1.46 9.71
CA ASP A 42 -8.51 2.19 9.97
C ASP A 42 -9.00 2.98 8.75
N GLU A 43 -8.16 3.13 7.72
CA GLU A 43 -8.59 3.74 6.46
C GLU A 43 -9.28 2.68 5.58
N ASN A 44 -10.58 2.54 5.82
CA ASN A 44 -11.38 1.43 5.31
C ASN A 44 -12.17 1.76 4.04
N PHE A 45 -12.39 3.03 3.74
CA PHE A 45 -13.18 3.44 2.58
C PHE A 45 -12.47 4.48 1.73
N GLY A 46 -11.83 5.49 2.32
CA GLY A 46 -11.23 6.54 1.54
C GLY A 46 -12.13 7.76 1.31
N PHE A 47 -12.80 8.23 2.35
CA PHE A 47 -13.69 9.41 2.24
C PHE A 47 -12.97 10.63 1.67
N SER A 48 -11.76 10.92 2.14
CA SER A 48 -10.96 12.05 1.65
C SER A 48 -10.68 11.99 0.14
N GLN A 49 -10.58 10.78 -0.43
CA GLN A 49 -10.34 10.59 -1.86
C GLN A 49 -11.61 10.83 -2.65
N VAL A 50 -12.74 10.35 -2.15
CA VAL A 50 -14.06 10.61 -2.73
C VAL A 50 -14.39 12.09 -2.69
N GLU A 51 -14.12 12.78 -1.59
CA GLU A 51 -14.27 14.23 -1.46
C GLU A 51 -13.41 14.99 -2.48
N ALA A 52 -12.14 14.61 -2.60
CA ALA A 52 -11.24 15.18 -3.61
C ALA A 52 -11.76 14.94 -5.04
N MET A 53 -12.18 13.71 -5.36
CA MET A 53 -12.75 13.38 -6.67
C MET A 53 -14.04 14.15 -6.95
N ALA A 54 -14.91 14.34 -5.95
CA ALA A 54 -16.13 15.12 -6.07
C ALA A 54 -15.84 16.59 -6.38
N CYS A 55 -14.70 17.12 -5.92
CA CYS A 55 -14.18 18.44 -6.29
C CYS A 55 -13.42 18.46 -7.62
N GLY A 56 -13.32 17.32 -8.32
CA GLY A 56 -12.62 17.19 -9.60
C GLY A 56 -11.10 17.05 -9.46
N THR A 57 -10.60 16.65 -8.29
CA THR A 57 -9.17 16.47 -8.05
C THR A 57 -8.77 15.00 -8.25
N PRO A 58 -7.90 14.71 -9.23
CA PRO A 58 -7.30 13.38 -9.38
C PRO A 58 -6.57 12.89 -8.14
N VAL A 59 -6.65 11.59 -7.86
CA VAL A 59 -6.09 10.98 -6.65
C VAL A 59 -4.87 10.11 -6.96
N VAL A 60 -3.77 10.30 -6.25
CA VAL A 60 -2.65 9.34 -6.22
C VAL A 60 -2.59 8.73 -4.83
N CYS A 61 -2.90 7.44 -4.70
CA CYS A 61 -3.03 6.82 -3.39
C CYS A 61 -2.42 5.43 -3.27
N SER A 62 -2.13 5.01 -2.03
CA SER A 62 -1.73 3.63 -1.76
C SER A 62 -2.84 2.67 -2.19
N LYS A 63 -2.48 1.58 -2.87
CA LYS A 63 -3.37 0.47 -3.19
C LYS A 63 -3.56 -0.39 -1.94
N TRP A 64 -4.23 0.17 -0.95
CA TRP A 64 -4.40 -0.35 0.39
C TRP A 64 -5.86 -0.32 0.80
N GLY A 65 -6.36 -1.36 1.48
CA GLY A 65 -7.71 -1.36 2.06
C GLY A 65 -8.80 -0.84 1.10
N GLY A 66 -9.67 0.05 1.58
CA GLY A 66 -10.73 0.65 0.77
C GLY A 66 -10.27 1.70 -0.25
N LEU A 67 -9.03 2.21 -0.15
CA LEU A 67 -8.47 3.13 -1.14
C LEU A 67 -8.37 2.47 -2.53
N LYS A 68 -8.32 1.13 -2.56
CA LYS A 68 -8.34 0.31 -3.78
C LYS A 68 -9.66 0.42 -4.52
N ASP A 69 -10.75 0.62 -3.77
CA ASP A 69 -12.11 0.50 -4.27
C ASP A 69 -12.68 1.84 -4.73
N THR A 70 -12.14 2.96 -4.24
CA THR A 70 -12.63 4.30 -4.57
C THR A 70 -12.00 4.92 -5.82
N VAL A 71 -10.74 4.60 -6.10
CA VAL A 71 -10.00 5.17 -7.24
C VAL A 71 -9.94 4.16 -8.39
N ILE A 72 -10.28 4.61 -9.60
CA ILE A 72 -10.13 3.81 -10.82
C ILE A 72 -8.79 4.17 -11.46
N HIS A 73 -7.84 3.23 -11.37
CA HIS A 73 -6.49 3.39 -11.90
C HIS A 73 -6.49 3.82 -13.37
N GLY A 74 -5.81 4.92 -13.68
CA GLY A 74 -5.73 5.51 -15.01
C GLY A 74 -6.95 6.32 -15.45
N ARG A 75 -8.06 6.33 -14.67
CA ARG A 75 -9.28 7.09 -14.99
C ARG A 75 -9.59 8.21 -14.01
N THR A 76 -9.54 7.95 -12.70
CA THR A 76 -9.79 8.97 -11.65
C THR A 76 -8.56 9.24 -10.79
N GLY A 77 -7.45 8.57 -11.12
CA GLY A 77 -6.24 8.61 -10.33
C GLY A 77 -5.29 7.45 -10.61
N PHE A 78 -4.28 7.31 -9.76
CA PHE A 78 -3.32 6.21 -9.82
C PHE A 78 -3.09 5.59 -8.45
N HIS A 79 -2.79 4.30 -8.48
CA HIS A 79 -2.47 3.51 -7.30
C HIS A 79 -0.96 3.29 -7.18
N MET A 80 -0.43 3.50 -5.98
CA MET A 80 0.89 3.03 -5.56
C MET A 80 0.72 1.62 -5.00
N GLU A 81 1.30 0.62 -5.63
CA GLU A 81 1.21 -0.77 -5.15
C GLU A 81 1.70 -0.88 -3.71
N THR A 82 1.04 -1.73 -2.91
CA THR A 82 1.43 -2.03 -1.54
C THR A 82 1.82 -3.49 -1.41
N LEU A 83 2.97 -3.71 -0.78
CA LEU A 83 3.52 -5.03 -0.58
C LEU A 83 3.51 -5.38 0.91
N LEU A 84 2.81 -6.45 1.26
CA LEU A 84 2.94 -7.08 2.56
C LEU A 84 4.22 -7.90 2.60
N THR A 85 5.15 -7.50 3.47
CA THR A 85 6.48 -8.11 3.64
C THR A 85 6.59 -8.69 5.05
N ASP A 86 7.66 -9.44 5.34
CA ASP A 86 7.92 -9.93 6.71
C ASP A 86 8.20 -8.79 7.71
N ASN A 87 8.44 -7.57 7.21
CA ASN A 87 8.85 -6.40 7.98
C ASN A 87 7.84 -5.24 7.84
N GLY A 88 6.58 -5.60 7.66
CA GLY A 88 5.47 -4.66 7.52
C GLY A 88 5.17 -4.29 6.07
N ILE A 89 4.24 -3.35 5.93
CA ILE A 89 3.73 -2.91 4.63
C ILE A 89 4.69 -1.91 4.00
N LYS A 90 4.98 -2.10 2.73
CA LYS A 90 5.77 -1.18 1.92
C LYS A 90 4.92 -0.62 0.78
N VAL A 91 5.19 0.62 0.40
CA VAL A 91 4.46 1.34 -0.65
C VAL A 91 5.42 1.70 -1.77
N ASP A 92 4.98 1.50 -3.02
CA ASP A 92 5.70 1.92 -4.22
C ASP A 92 5.58 3.45 -4.45
N TRP A 93 6.28 4.23 -3.63
CA TRP A 93 6.29 5.69 -3.76
C TRP A 93 6.99 6.16 -5.04
N ARG A 94 7.88 5.35 -5.66
CA ARG A 94 8.52 5.74 -6.92
C ARG A 94 7.53 5.80 -8.05
N SER A 95 6.65 4.81 -8.16
CA SER A 95 5.53 4.90 -9.09
C SER A 95 4.62 6.07 -8.74
N GLY A 96 4.37 6.33 -7.45
CA GLY A 96 3.64 7.53 -7.00
C GLY A 96 4.23 8.84 -7.54
N VAL A 97 5.54 9.04 -7.37
CA VAL A 97 6.26 10.22 -7.90
C VAL A 97 6.16 10.26 -9.43
N LYS A 98 6.34 9.13 -10.11
CA LYS A 98 6.19 9.04 -11.58
C LYS A 98 4.79 9.46 -12.03
N TYR A 99 3.74 9.02 -11.35
CA TYR A 99 2.36 9.40 -11.67
C TYR A 99 2.11 10.88 -11.43
N ILE A 100 2.60 11.43 -10.32
CA ILE A 100 2.50 12.87 -10.03
C ILE A 100 3.17 13.68 -11.13
N LEU A 101 4.41 13.36 -11.50
CA LEU A 101 5.13 14.05 -12.57
C LEU A 101 4.41 13.91 -13.91
N HIS A 102 3.95 12.70 -14.25
CA HIS A 102 3.21 12.45 -15.49
C HIS A 102 1.94 13.30 -15.61
N LEU A 103 1.18 13.44 -14.52
CA LEU A 103 -0.01 14.29 -14.46
C LEU A 103 0.37 15.77 -14.61
N LEU A 104 1.36 16.26 -13.85
CA LEU A 104 1.80 17.65 -13.92
C LEU A 104 2.36 18.04 -15.30
N ASP A 105 3.00 17.11 -15.99
CA ASP A 105 3.52 17.30 -17.35
C ASP A 105 2.43 17.20 -18.45
N SER A 106 1.22 16.74 -18.09
CA SER A 106 0.14 16.45 -19.05
C SER A 106 -1.16 17.17 -18.69
N PRO A 107 -1.29 18.48 -18.98
CA PRO A 107 -2.50 19.26 -18.65
C PRO A 107 -3.80 18.71 -19.27
N SER A 108 -3.72 18.06 -20.44
CA SER A 108 -4.87 17.42 -21.07
C SER A 108 -5.34 16.20 -20.26
N LEU A 109 -4.40 15.37 -19.80
CA LEU A 109 -4.71 14.22 -18.96
C LEU A 109 -5.28 14.64 -17.61
N LEU A 110 -4.71 15.67 -16.98
CA LEU A 110 -5.24 16.23 -15.74
C LEU A 110 -6.71 16.67 -15.90
N ARG A 111 -7.04 17.33 -17.02
CA ARG A 111 -8.41 17.76 -17.30
C ARG A 111 -9.37 16.58 -17.51
N GLU A 112 -8.97 15.61 -18.33
CA GLU A 112 -9.76 14.41 -18.59
C GLU A 112 -10.02 13.60 -17.30
N MET A 113 -8.97 13.45 -16.48
CA MET A 113 -9.04 12.76 -15.20
C MET A 113 -9.90 13.53 -14.20
N SER A 114 -9.81 14.86 -14.17
CA SER A 114 -10.66 15.74 -13.35
C SER A 114 -12.14 15.59 -13.68
N GLU A 115 -12.50 15.60 -14.97
CA GLU A 115 -13.88 15.37 -15.43
C GLU A 115 -14.37 13.96 -15.03
N SER A 116 -13.51 12.95 -15.22
CA SER A 116 -13.80 11.57 -14.83
C SER A 116 -13.98 11.41 -13.32
N CYS A 117 -13.23 12.14 -12.49
CA CYS A 117 -13.37 12.15 -11.04
C CYS A 117 -14.77 12.62 -10.63
N VAL A 118 -15.22 13.77 -11.15
CA VAL A 118 -16.54 14.33 -10.82
C VAL A 118 -17.64 13.39 -11.27
N GLU A 119 -17.54 12.86 -12.50
CA GLU A 119 -18.51 11.92 -13.03
C GLU A 119 -18.61 10.67 -12.15
N TYR A 120 -17.47 10.04 -11.85
CA TYR A 120 -17.41 8.81 -11.08
C TYR A 120 -17.92 9.00 -9.65
N ALA A 121 -17.50 10.08 -8.98
CA ALA A 121 -17.95 10.40 -7.64
C ALA A 121 -19.46 10.62 -7.57
N ARG A 122 -20.03 11.34 -8.56
CA ARG A 122 -21.49 11.54 -8.65
C ARG A 122 -22.25 10.24 -8.89
N GLN A 123 -21.73 9.37 -9.77
CA GLN A 123 -22.40 8.12 -10.15
C GLN A 123 -22.34 7.05 -9.06
N HIS A 124 -21.29 7.02 -8.24
CA HIS A 124 -21.03 5.92 -7.32
C HIS A 124 -21.04 6.30 -5.83
N TYR A 125 -20.82 7.56 -5.49
CA TYR A 125 -20.64 8.00 -4.10
C TYR A 125 -21.54 9.17 -3.68
N SER A 126 -22.56 9.48 -4.49
CA SER A 126 -23.60 10.42 -4.11
C SER A 126 -24.54 9.84 -3.04
N LEU A 127 -25.19 10.71 -2.27
CA LEU A 127 -26.19 10.31 -1.28
C LEU A 127 -27.38 9.62 -1.93
N GLU A 128 -27.75 10.06 -3.14
CA GLU A 128 -28.80 9.46 -3.96
C GLU A 128 -28.43 8.01 -4.30
N HIS A 129 -27.22 7.77 -4.82
CA HIS A 129 -26.78 6.42 -5.15
C HIS A 129 -26.64 5.53 -3.92
N PHE A 130 -26.19 6.09 -2.78
CA PHE A 130 -26.18 5.38 -1.51
C PHE A 130 -27.59 4.95 -1.09
N ALA A 131 -28.57 5.84 -1.17
CA ALA A 131 -29.96 5.53 -0.83
C ALA A 131 -30.54 4.42 -1.73
N GLU A 132 -30.30 4.50 -3.05
CA GLU A 132 -30.71 3.47 -4.01
C GLU A 132 -30.09 2.10 -3.70
N ASN A 133 -28.79 2.07 -3.40
CA ASN A 133 -28.10 0.82 -3.05
C ASN A 133 -28.61 0.23 -1.75
N LEU A 134 -28.83 1.07 -0.73
CA LEU A 134 -29.39 0.66 0.54
C LEU A 134 -30.79 0.06 0.36
N GLU A 135 -31.65 0.70 -0.42
CA GLU A 135 -33.00 0.20 -0.73
C GLU A 135 -32.93 -1.17 -1.41
N LYS A 136 -32.09 -1.34 -2.44
CA LYS A 136 -31.89 -2.62 -3.14
C LYS A 136 -31.41 -3.72 -2.19
N VAL A 137 -30.46 -3.42 -1.31
CA VAL A 137 -29.95 -4.39 -0.32
C VAL A 137 -31.04 -4.80 0.66
N VAL A 138 -31.84 -3.85 1.15
CA VAL A 138 -32.95 -4.14 2.07
C VAL A 138 -33.99 -5.03 1.39
N ILE A 139 -34.45 -4.66 0.19
CA ILE A 139 -35.44 -5.44 -0.57
C ILE A 139 -34.92 -6.86 -0.86
N SER A 140 -33.71 -6.98 -1.41
CA SER A 140 -33.13 -8.30 -1.73
C SER A 140 -32.91 -9.18 -0.49
N THR A 141 -32.63 -8.58 0.68
CA THR A 141 -32.53 -9.31 1.95
C THR A 141 -33.88 -9.86 2.39
N PHE A 142 -34.95 -9.07 2.28
CA PHE A 142 -36.31 -9.56 2.56
C PHE A 142 -36.71 -10.72 1.64
N GLU A 143 -36.48 -10.59 0.33
CA GLU A 143 -36.74 -11.67 -0.64
C GLU A 143 -35.90 -12.92 -0.38
N ARG A 144 -34.64 -12.75 0.01
CA ARG A 144 -33.73 -13.86 0.29
C ARG A 144 -34.07 -14.56 1.60
N ARG A 145 -34.58 -13.85 2.62
CA ARG A 145 -35.05 -14.46 3.88
C ARG A 145 -36.18 -15.47 3.62
N GLU A 146 -37.13 -15.11 2.78
CA GLU A 146 -38.24 -15.99 2.37
C GLU A 146 -37.70 -17.28 1.70
N ARG A 147 -36.55 -17.18 1.02
CA ARG A 147 -35.89 -18.31 0.33
C ARG A 147 -34.98 -19.14 1.22
N LEU A 148 -34.19 -18.50 2.10
CA LEU A 148 -33.17 -19.13 2.95
C LEU A 148 -33.72 -19.74 4.24
N ALA A 149 -35.02 -19.59 4.53
CA ALA A 149 -35.69 -20.29 5.62
C ALA A 149 -35.59 -21.84 5.54
N LYS A 150 -34.93 -22.40 4.52
CA LYS A 150 -34.80 -23.85 4.31
C LYS A 150 -33.39 -24.43 4.23
N GLU A 151 -32.31 -23.69 3.98
CA GLU A 151 -30.96 -24.31 3.93
C GLU A 151 -29.85 -23.25 3.85
N GLU A 152 -28.95 -23.23 4.83
CA GLU A 152 -27.48 -23.11 4.70
C GLU A 152 -26.85 -22.89 6.08
N SER A 153 -26.03 -23.84 6.53
CA SER A 153 -25.17 -23.62 7.70
C SER A 153 -23.94 -22.81 7.27
N PHE A 154 -23.80 -21.58 7.76
CA PHE A 154 -22.60 -20.77 7.52
C PHE A 154 -21.35 -21.50 8.06
N LYS A 155 -20.38 -21.78 7.20
CA LYS A 155 -19.10 -22.38 7.62
C LYS A 155 -18.13 -21.28 8.01
N ILE A 156 -17.83 -21.16 9.31
CA ILE A 156 -16.85 -20.21 9.82
C ILE A 156 -15.44 -20.73 9.54
N HIS A 157 -14.56 -19.86 9.01
CA HIS A 157 -13.18 -20.21 8.75
C HIS A 157 -12.43 -20.62 10.04
N PRO A 158 -11.65 -21.72 10.08
CA PRO A 158 -10.98 -22.18 11.29
C PRO A 158 -10.08 -21.13 11.98
N LYS A 159 -9.37 -20.30 11.21
CA LYS A 159 -8.56 -19.20 11.76
C LYS A 159 -9.40 -18.15 12.51
N ALA A 160 -10.62 -17.86 12.02
CA ALA A 160 -11.53 -16.93 12.69
C ALA A 160 -12.06 -17.52 14.00
N VAL A 161 -12.35 -18.83 14.04
CA VAL A 161 -12.73 -19.53 15.28
C VAL A 161 -11.60 -19.50 16.31
N LYS A 162 -10.35 -19.73 15.88
CA LYS A 162 -9.14 -19.62 16.74
C LYS A 162 -9.04 -18.21 17.33
N PHE A 163 -9.09 -17.18 16.50
CA PHE A 163 -9.04 -15.79 16.94
C PHE A 163 -10.09 -15.48 18.02
N TRP A 164 -11.35 -15.83 17.77
CA TRP A 164 -12.45 -15.60 18.72
C TRP A 164 -12.27 -16.34 20.05
N ARG A 165 -11.82 -17.60 20.01
CA ARG A 165 -11.63 -18.40 21.24
C ARG A 165 -10.46 -17.93 22.08
N GLU A 166 -9.36 -17.55 21.44
CA GLU A 166 -8.09 -17.30 22.12
C GLU A 166 -7.90 -15.84 22.54
N TYR A 167 -8.39 -14.90 21.73
CA TYR A 167 -8.10 -13.47 21.91
C TYR A 167 -9.30 -12.67 22.39
N VAL A 168 -10.52 -13.00 21.95
CA VAL A 168 -11.71 -12.20 22.32
C VAL A 168 -12.41 -12.73 23.57
N LYS A 169 -12.44 -14.05 23.79
CA LYS A 169 -13.09 -14.66 24.98
C LYS A 169 -12.31 -14.49 26.28
N ARG A 170 -11.00 -14.20 26.23
CA ARG A 170 -10.27 -13.80 27.43
C ARG A 170 -10.67 -12.36 27.72
N GLN A 171 -11.37 -12.12 28.83
CA GLN A 171 -11.58 -10.77 29.35
C GLN A 171 -10.25 -10.04 29.25
N ILE A 172 -10.19 -8.98 28.45
CA ILE A 172 -9.05 -8.09 28.41
C ILE A 172 -8.90 -7.60 29.84
N ASP A 173 -7.90 -8.09 30.58
CA ASP A 173 -7.58 -7.53 31.88
C ASP A 173 -7.27 -6.06 31.60
N PRO A 174 -8.07 -5.11 32.08
CA PRO A 174 -7.89 -3.70 31.74
C PRO A 174 -6.55 -3.15 32.26
N ARG A 175 -5.82 -3.90 33.11
CA ARG A 175 -4.45 -3.60 33.54
C ARG A 175 -3.38 -4.12 32.57
N LEU A 176 -3.68 -5.12 31.75
CA LEU A 176 -2.84 -5.62 30.66
C LEU A 176 -3.25 -4.91 29.36
N GLY A 177 -2.96 -3.62 29.27
CA GLY A 177 -3.17 -2.78 28.08
C GLY A 177 -2.33 -3.17 26.86
N HIS A 178 -1.94 -4.44 26.73
CA HIS A 178 -1.10 -4.94 25.67
C HIS A 178 -1.69 -6.26 25.17
N PHE A 179 -2.14 -6.26 23.91
CA PHE A 179 -2.12 -7.47 23.10
C PHE A 179 -0.78 -8.18 23.39
N LYS A 180 -0.80 -9.51 23.64
CA LYS A 180 0.44 -10.32 23.58
C LYS A 180 1.21 -9.88 22.32
N PRO A 181 2.56 -9.84 22.33
CA PRO A 181 3.31 -9.39 21.16
C PRO A 181 2.73 -10.06 19.92
N LEU A 182 2.17 -9.26 19.02
CA LEU A 182 1.51 -9.72 17.78
C LEU A 182 2.50 -10.46 16.85
N PHE A 183 3.74 -10.63 17.29
CA PHE A 183 4.91 -11.03 16.53
C PHE A 183 5.65 -12.23 17.18
N SER A 184 4.93 -13.23 17.70
CA SER A 184 5.44 -14.62 17.71
C SER A 184 5.04 -15.30 16.40
N GLU A 185 5.75 -16.33 15.92
CA GLU A 185 5.49 -16.96 14.61
C GLU A 185 4.00 -17.26 14.36
N GLU A 186 3.29 -17.88 15.31
CA GLU A 186 1.85 -18.14 15.17
C GLU A 186 0.96 -16.88 15.16
N ASN A 187 1.36 -15.81 15.84
CA ASN A 187 0.60 -14.55 15.89
C ASN A 187 0.82 -13.74 14.60
N TYR A 188 2.01 -13.86 14.02
CA TYR A 188 2.36 -13.19 12.78
C TYR A 188 1.59 -13.77 11.59
N GLU A 189 1.43 -15.09 11.51
CA GLU A 189 0.60 -15.72 10.49
C GLU A 189 -0.89 -15.34 10.61
N LEU A 190 -1.35 -15.09 11.83
CA LEU A 190 -2.71 -14.58 12.07
C LEU A 190 -2.83 -13.10 11.68
N TYR A 191 -1.84 -12.28 11.97
CA TYR A 191 -1.75 -10.89 11.52
C TYR A 191 -1.74 -10.80 10.00
N LYS A 192 -0.85 -11.55 9.33
CA LYS A 192 -0.78 -11.67 7.87
C LYS A 192 -2.14 -12.02 7.29
N PHE A 193 -2.82 -13.03 7.84
CA PHE A 193 -4.15 -13.43 7.36
C PHE A 193 -5.19 -12.28 7.41
N PHE A 194 -5.17 -11.42 8.43
CA PHE A 194 -6.09 -10.29 8.52
C PHE A 194 -5.70 -9.10 7.65
N ILE A 195 -4.42 -8.91 7.41
CA ILE A 195 -3.86 -7.74 6.72
C ILE A 195 -3.64 -7.95 5.23
N GLU A 196 -3.38 -9.18 4.81
CA GLU A 196 -3.20 -9.57 3.40
C GLU A 196 -4.31 -9.03 2.49
N PRO A 197 -5.60 -9.06 2.86
CA PRO A 197 -6.67 -8.48 2.03
C PRO A 197 -6.56 -6.97 1.83
N TYR A 198 -5.85 -6.24 2.69
CA TYR A 198 -5.64 -4.80 2.57
C TYR A 198 -4.53 -4.50 1.57
N ALA A 199 -3.43 -5.25 1.61
CA ALA A 199 -2.34 -5.08 0.65
C ALA A 199 -2.81 -5.33 -0.79
N SER A 200 -2.08 -4.81 -1.78
CA SER A 200 -2.33 -5.15 -3.18
C SER A 200 -1.57 -6.40 -3.61
N CYS A 201 -0.45 -6.70 -2.95
CA CYS A 201 0.36 -7.88 -3.20
C CYS A 201 0.97 -8.42 -1.89
N THR A 202 1.26 -9.71 -1.87
CA THR A 202 2.11 -10.37 -0.86
C THR A 202 3.40 -10.84 -1.52
N THR A 203 4.43 -11.10 -0.72
CA THR A 203 5.72 -11.63 -1.21
C THR A 203 5.59 -12.98 -1.93
N ASP A 204 4.59 -13.77 -1.56
CA ASP A 204 4.34 -15.08 -2.17
C ASP A 204 3.64 -14.94 -3.52
N ASN A 205 2.80 -13.92 -3.68
CA ASN A 205 2.04 -13.65 -4.91
C ASN A 205 2.69 -12.60 -5.83
N ILE A 206 3.95 -12.22 -5.56
CA ILE A 206 4.71 -11.36 -6.45
C ILE A 206 4.93 -12.05 -7.81
N HIS A 207 4.59 -11.35 -8.88
CA HIS A 207 4.92 -11.75 -10.25
C HIS A 207 6.17 -10.98 -10.69
N LEU A 208 7.24 -11.73 -10.99
CA LEU A 208 8.48 -11.18 -11.52
C LEU A 208 8.56 -11.49 -13.01
N ASP A 209 8.77 -10.45 -13.80
CA ASP A 209 9.09 -10.58 -15.22
C ASP A 209 10.49 -10.07 -15.51
N ARG A 210 10.87 -10.11 -16.79
CA ARG A 210 12.19 -9.69 -17.27
C ARG A 210 12.46 -8.18 -17.17
N THR A 211 11.47 -7.40 -16.78
CA THR A 211 11.55 -5.95 -16.59
C THR A 211 11.45 -5.52 -15.13
N SER A 212 11.02 -6.44 -14.25
CA SER A 212 10.84 -6.18 -12.81
C SER A 212 12.15 -5.86 -12.11
N ILE A 213 12.14 -4.79 -11.32
CA ILE A 213 13.32 -4.22 -10.66
C ILE A 213 13.00 -3.98 -9.16
N PRO A 214 13.56 -4.80 -8.24
CA PRO A 214 13.35 -4.62 -6.80
C PRO A 214 14.18 -3.47 -6.28
N TYR A 215 13.58 -2.61 -5.47
CA TYR A 215 14.22 -1.46 -4.85
C TYR A 215 13.72 -1.25 -3.43
N PHE A 216 14.55 -0.67 -2.56
CA PHE A 216 14.08 -0.32 -1.23
C PHE A 216 13.20 0.92 -1.27
N SER A 217 12.00 0.77 -0.72
CA SER A 217 11.06 1.88 -0.54
C SER A 217 11.47 2.84 0.58
N THR A 218 12.64 2.68 1.16
CA THR A 218 13.22 3.68 2.04
C THR A 218 14.75 3.68 1.86
N GLU A 219 15.40 4.69 2.42
CA GLU A 219 16.86 4.76 2.42
C GLU A 219 17.44 3.55 3.15
N VAL A 220 18.50 2.97 2.59
CA VAL A 220 19.24 1.87 3.20
C VAL A 220 20.72 2.22 3.29
N LYS A 221 21.38 1.79 4.36
CA LYS A 221 22.81 1.96 4.57
C LYS A 221 23.48 0.60 4.66
N LEU A 222 24.59 0.43 3.95
CA LEU A 222 25.38 -0.79 4.02
C LEU A 222 26.61 -0.57 4.88
N ASN A 223 26.73 -1.32 5.98
CA ASN A 223 27.95 -1.44 6.73
C ASN A 223 28.80 -2.57 6.13
N GLU A 224 29.77 -2.21 5.30
CA GLU A 224 30.58 -3.17 4.55
C GLU A 224 31.45 -4.08 5.42
N ARG A 225 31.90 -3.58 6.58
CA ARG A 225 32.76 -4.35 7.50
C ARG A 225 31.98 -5.41 8.25
N ALA A 226 30.79 -5.06 8.73
CA ALA A 226 29.91 -5.97 9.46
C ALA A 226 28.98 -6.77 8.53
N LYS A 227 28.97 -6.45 7.22
CA LYS A 227 28.00 -6.96 6.24
C LYS A 227 26.56 -6.74 6.71
N ILE A 228 26.27 -5.58 7.29
CA ILE A 228 24.93 -5.25 7.79
C ILE A 228 24.23 -4.29 6.83
N LEU A 229 23.00 -4.60 6.43
CA LEU A 229 22.10 -3.68 5.75
C LEU A 229 21.15 -3.05 6.77
N GLU A 230 21.25 -1.74 6.94
CA GLU A 230 20.37 -0.95 7.80
C GLU A 230 19.28 -0.29 6.97
N VAL A 231 18.02 -0.59 7.26
CA VAL A 231 16.85 0.02 6.61
C VAL A 231 16.39 1.19 7.46
N GLN A 232 16.51 2.41 6.91
CA GLN A 232 16.15 3.66 7.56
C GLN A 232 14.65 3.95 7.37
N ASP A 233 13.81 3.00 7.75
CA ASP A 233 12.36 3.19 7.74
C ASP A 233 11.95 3.98 9.00
N PRO A 234 11.24 5.10 8.87
CA PRO A 234 10.82 5.90 10.04
C PRO A 234 9.76 5.21 10.89
N ILE A 235 9.05 4.21 10.33
CA ILE A 235 8.00 3.45 11.00
C ILE A 235 8.58 2.12 11.53
N TRP A 236 9.43 1.44 10.74
CA TRP A 236 9.97 0.12 11.06
C TRP A 236 11.49 0.00 10.81
N PRO A 237 12.35 0.73 11.57
CA PRO A 237 13.79 0.68 11.36
C PRO A 237 14.33 -0.72 11.69
N GLN A 238 15.18 -1.26 10.80
CA GLN A 238 15.72 -2.62 10.95
C GLN A 238 17.17 -2.74 10.46
N SER A 239 17.85 -3.80 10.87
CA SER A 239 19.20 -4.12 10.44
C SER A 239 19.32 -5.62 10.18
N TYR A 240 19.92 -5.99 9.06
CA TYR A 240 20.09 -7.39 8.65
C TYR A 240 21.55 -7.72 8.45
N GLU A 241 22.01 -8.80 9.06
CA GLU A 241 23.24 -9.42 8.65
C GLU A 241 23.04 -10.07 7.28
N LEU A 242 23.88 -9.69 6.33
CA LEU A 242 23.87 -10.20 4.97
C LEU A 242 24.79 -11.41 4.89
N ARG A 243 24.27 -12.52 4.35
CA ARG A 243 25.12 -13.64 3.94
C ARG A 243 26.05 -13.18 2.83
N ASP A 244 27.17 -13.88 2.65
CA ASP A 244 28.18 -13.52 1.64
C ASP A 244 27.60 -13.31 0.24
N ARG A 245 26.61 -14.11 -0.14
CA ARG A 245 25.91 -13.99 -1.43
C ARG A 245 25.15 -12.65 -1.56
N GLU A 246 24.44 -12.27 -0.52
CA GLU A 246 23.66 -11.03 -0.46
C GLU A 246 24.60 -9.83 -0.38
N PHE A 247 25.63 -9.93 0.46
CA PHE A 247 26.64 -8.90 0.61
C PHE A 247 27.35 -8.58 -0.71
N ARG A 248 27.68 -9.57 -1.54
CA ARG A 248 28.24 -9.32 -2.89
C ARG A 248 27.30 -8.51 -3.76
N VAL A 249 26.00 -8.83 -3.74
CA VAL A 249 24.99 -8.06 -4.48
C VAL A 249 24.91 -6.62 -3.94
N PHE A 250 24.84 -6.44 -2.61
CA PHE A 250 24.74 -5.13 -1.95
C PHE A 250 25.99 -4.26 -2.02
N SER A 251 27.19 -4.84 -1.93
CA SER A 251 28.45 -4.08 -2.02
C SER A 251 28.72 -3.60 -3.45
N GLU A 252 28.28 -4.33 -4.47
CA GLU A 252 28.33 -3.88 -5.86
C GLU A 252 27.27 -2.79 -6.17
N ILE A 253 26.20 -2.68 -5.37
CA ILE A 253 25.18 -1.61 -5.44
C ILE A 253 25.77 -0.24 -5.05
N ASN A 254 26.82 -0.19 -4.21
CA ASN A 254 27.32 1.05 -3.57
C ASN A 254 28.28 1.90 -4.45
N GLY A 255 28.34 1.66 -5.77
CA GLY A 255 29.37 2.22 -6.66
C GLY A 255 28.91 2.94 -7.94
N LYS A 256 27.63 3.34 -8.04
CA LYS A 256 26.94 3.92 -9.23
C LYS A 256 26.48 2.87 -10.25
N ARG A 257 25.25 2.37 -10.10
CA ARG A 257 24.41 1.81 -11.17
C ARG A 257 22.99 1.62 -10.65
N ASP A 258 21.99 1.93 -11.49
CA ASP A 258 20.60 1.58 -11.20
C ASP A 258 20.39 0.05 -11.24
N ILE A 259 19.31 -0.44 -10.63
CA ILE A 259 19.02 -1.88 -10.58
C ILE A 259 18.74 -2.47 -11.97
N SER A 260 18.35 -1.68 -12.98
CA SER A 260 18.27 -2.11 -14.38
C SER A 260 19.65 -2.48 -14.95
N ALA A 261 20.72 -1.85 -14.49
CA ALA A 261 22.10 -2.23 -14.81
C ALA A 261 22.55 -3.47 -14.02
N ILE A 262 22.01 -3.72 -12.82
CA ILE A 262 22.22 -4.97 -12.07
C ILE A 262 21.62 -6.14 -12.84
N TYR A 263 20.35 -6.03 -13.23
CA TYR A 263 19.66 -7.05 -14.04
C TYR A 263 20.39 -7.32 -15.38
N ARG A 264 20.81 -6.27 -16.10
CA ARG A 264 21.57 -6.41 -17.36
C ARG A 264 22.95 -7.04 -17.16
N ASN A 265 23.64 -6.77 -16.06
CA ASN A 265 24.97 -7.29 -15.78
C ASN A 265 24.92 -8.77 -15.32
N VAL A 266 23.93 -9.13 -14.49
CA VAL A 266 23.62 -10.53 -14.14
C VAL A 266 23.30 -11.33 -15.41
N LYS A 267 22.49 -10.77 -16.32
CA LYS A 267 22.15 -11.38 -17.63
C LYS A 267 23.34 -11.45 -18.60
N GLN A 268 24.30 -10.52 -18.53
CA GLN A 268 25.46 -10.48 -19.43
C GLN A 268 26.63 -11.36 -18.97
N ARG A 269 26.77 -11.61 -17.66
CA ARG A 269 27.92 -12.34 -17.10
C ARG A 269 27.67 -13.81 -16.85
N VAL A 270 26.42 -14.26 -16.85
CA VAL A 270 26.15 -15.68 -16.68
C VAL A 270 25.19 -16.15 -17.75
N ALA A 271 25.75 -16.80 -18.75
CA ALA A 271 25.01 -17.54 -19.76
C ALA A 271 24.20 -18.72 -19.17
N GLU A 272 24.32 -18.97 -17.86
CA GLU A 272 23.76 -20.12 -17.15
C GLU A 272 23.34 -19.76 -15.70
N ILE A 273 22.80 -18.56 -15.43
CA ILE A 273 22.06 -18.37 -14.17
C ILE A 273 20.66 -18.94 -14.37
N ASP A 274 20.30 -19.88 -13.51
CA ASP A 274 18.92 -20.35 -13.40
C ASP A 274 18.02 -19.18 -13.00
N TYR A 275 16.99 -18.92 -13.81
CA TYR A 275 16.00 -17.88 -13.53
C TYR A 275 15.31 -18.10 -12.18
N GLY A 276 15.14 -19.36 -11.76
CA GLY A 276 14.61 -19.71 -10.45
C GLY A 276 15.44 -19.14 -9.30
N GLU A 277 16.77 -19.15 -9.41
CA GLU A 277 17.66 -18.63 -8.36
C GLU A 277 17.59 -17.09 -8.24
N VAL A 278 17.45 -16.38 -9.36
CA VAL A 278 17.28 -14.91 -9.35
C VAL A 278 15.92 -14.53 -8.79
N GLU A 279 14.88 -15.27 -9.18
CA GLU A 279 13.53 -15.06 -8.68
C GLU A 279 13.46 -15.28 -7.17
N GLU A 280 14.10 -16.34 -6.65
CA GLU A 280 14.18 -16.62 -5.22
C GLU A 280 14.90 -15.51 -4.47
N LEU A 281 16.03 -15.01 -4.99
CA LEU A 281 16.77 -13.90 -4.40
C LEU A 281 15.93 -12.61 -4.37
N PHE A 282 15.18 -12.32 -5.44
CA PHE A 282 14.32 -11.14 -5.51
C PHE A 282 13.15 -11.26 -4.54
N ARG A 283 12.53 -12.44 -4.44
CA ARG A 283 11.51 -12.72 -3.43
C ARG A 283 12.07 -12.54 -2.01
N GLU A 284 13.30 -12.94 -1.76
CA GLU A 284 13.96 -12.73 -0.48
C GLU A 284 14.16 -11.23 -0.18
N PHE A 285 14.55 -10.42 -1.17
CA PHE A 285 14.63 -8.97 -1.00
C PHE A 285 13.26 -8.36 -0.73
N CYS A 286 12.23 -8.81 -1.44
CA CYS A 286 10.86 -8.38 -1.20
C CYS A 286 10.40 -8.75 0.22
N ARG A 287 10.70 -9.96 0.72
CA ARG A 287 10.44 -10.33 2.13
C ARG A 287 11.15 -9.41 3.12
N LYS A 288 12.35 -8.94 2.78
CA LYS A 288 13.14 -7.96 3.55
C LYS A 288 12.68 -6.50 3.37
N GLY A 289 11.61 -6.25 2.62
CA GLY A 289 11.01 -4.93 2.47
C GLY A 289 11.38 -4.16 1.20
N ALA A 290 12.00 -4.80 0.22
CA ALA A 290 12.09 -4.24 -1.12
C ALA A 290 10.72 -4.25 -1.83
N VAL A 291 10.45 -3.25 -2.66
CA VAL A 291 9.26 -3.12 -3.52
C VAL A 291 9.71 -3.26 -4.98
N LEU A 292 8.79 -3.62 -5.88
CA LEU A 292 9.09 -3.79 -7.31
C LEU A 292 8.68 -2.53 -8.11
N VAL A 293 9.48 -2.16 -9.12
CA VAL A 293 9.10 -1.29 -10.25
C VAL A 293 9.14 -2.09 -11.55
#